data_AF-A0A3N4VS63-F1
#
_entry.id   AF-A0A3N4VS63-F1
#
_cell.length_a   1.000
_cell.length_b   1.000
_cell.length_c   1.000
_cell.angle_alpha   90.00
_cell.angle_beta   90.00
_cell.angle_gamma   90.00
#
_symmetry.space_group_name_H-M   'P 1'
#
loop_
_entity.id
_entity.type
_entity.pdbx_description
1 polymer ?
#
loop_
_entity_poly.entity_id
_entity_poly.type
_entity_poly.pdbx_seq_one_letter_code
_entity_poly.pdbx_strand_id
1 'polypeptide(L)'
;MPTRYYIRLPDARRARGTEPSLSFTAAGAEAFAEQLQAALREPALFERWRALQDDPDEVDPALGAVDPNAVVTGRQKDLHVDLEVVSSLPGDVLRQRLRLLAGGGWELRDVTAA
;
A
#
# COMPACT_ATOMS: atom_id res chain seq x y z
N MET A 1 14.85 -12.09 -1.08
CA MET A 1 15.50 -11.03 -0.28
C MET A 1 14.50 -9.91 -0.10
N PRO A 2 14.40 -9.28 1.08
CA PRO A 2 13.53 -8.13 1.26
C PRO A 2 14.00 -6.97 0.38
N THR A 3 13.04 -6.22 -0.14
CA THR A 3 13.25 -5.02 -0.95
C THR A 3 12.71 -3.84 -0.18
N ARG A 4 13.43 -2.72 -0.24
CA ARG A 4 13.06 -1.47 0.39
C ARG A 4 12.51 -0.53 -0.67
N TYR A 5 11.31 -0.04 -0.44
CA TYR A 5 10.60 0.88 -1.33
C TYR A 5 10.44 2.22 -0.62
N TYR A 6 10.85 3.29 -1.28
CA TYR A 6 10.65 4.65 -0.80
C TYR A 6 9.48 5.26 -1.54
N ILE A 7 8.40 5.55 -0.83
CA ILE A 7 7.15 6.06 -1.37
C ILE A 7 6.90 7.44 -0.81
N ARG A 8 6.41 8.35 -1.65
CA ARG A 8 6.01 9.69 -1.26
C ARG A 8 4.53 9.89 -1.52
N LEU A 9 3.82 10.43 -0.54
CA LEU A 9 2.46 10.93 -0.65
C LEU A 9 2.54 12.46 -0.68
N PRO A 10 2.57 13.11 -1.87
CA PRO A 10 2.71 14.55 -1.98
C PRO A 10 1.54 15.32 -1.34
N ASP A 11 0.35 14.72 -1.34
CA ASP A 11 -0.83 15.23 -0.65
C ASP A 11 -1.53 14.08 0.09
N ALA A 12 -1.27 13.99 1.38
CA ALA A 12 -1.83 12.95 2.25
C ALA A 12 -3.37 12.99 2.33
N ARG A 13 -4.01 14.15 2.09
CA ARG A 13 -5.47 14.26 2.07
C ARG A 13 -6.05 13.73 0.77
N ARG A 14 -5.31 13.85 -0.33
CA ARG A 14 -5.68 13.31 -1.65
C ARG A 14 -5.26 11.87 -1.88
N ALA A 15 -4.43 11.30 -1.01
CA ALA A 15 -4.07 9.89 -1.01
C ALA A 15 -5.27 9.01 -0.59
N ARG A 16 -6.27 8.92 -1.47
CA ARG A 16 -7.47 8.11 -1.32
C ARG A 16 -7.68 7.32 -2.61
N GLY A 17 -7.94 6.03 -2.46
CA GLY A 17 -8.32 5.16 -3.57
C GLY A 17 -9.67 5.52 -4.17
N THR A 18 -9.98 4.88 -5.29
CA THR A 18 -11.27 5.03 -5.98
C THR A 18 -12.43 4.52 -5.13
N GLU A 19 -12.17 3.48 -4.33
CA GLU A 19 -13.16 2.83 -3.49
C GLU A 19 -12.98 3.29 -2.02
N PRO A 20 -13.92 4.05 -1.43
CA PRO A 20 -13.78 4.60 -0.09
C PRO A 20 -13.61 3.52 0.99
N SER A 21 -14.22 2.34 0.80
CA SER A 21 -14.16 1.22 1.74
C SER A 21 -12.77 0.54 1.80
N LEU A 22 -11.95 0.73 0.77
CA LEU A 22 -10.58 0.20 0.66
C LEU A 22 -9.50 1.26 0.86
N SER A 23 -9.89 2.54 0.84
CA SER A 23 -8.96 3.67 0.87
C SER A 23 -8.34 3.89 2.24
N PHE A 24 -7.22 4.61 2.28
CA PHE A 24 -6.65 5.09 3.54
C PHE A 24 -7.69 5.90 4.34
N THR A 25 -7.87 5.55 5.60
CA THR A 25 -8.64 6.35 6.56
C THR A 25 -7.74 7.22 7.43
N ALA A 26 -6.43 6.96 7.40
CA ALA A 26 -5.41 7.69 8.13
C ALA A 26 -5.26 9.16 7.69
N ALA A 27 -4.82 10.00 8.62
CA ALA A 27 -4.53 11.42 8.39
C ALA A 27 -3.08 11.83 8.72
N GLY A 28 -2.28 10.93 9.31
CA GLY A 28 -0.89 11.21 9.72
C GLY A 28 0.07 10.10 9.30
N ALA A 29 1.35 10.44 9.15
CA ALA A 29 2.38 9.55 8.60
C ALA A 29 2.47 8.17 9.28
N GLU A 30 2.39 8.13 10.61
CA GLU A 30 2.42 6.89 11.39
C GLU A 30 1.19 6.01 11.10
N ALA A 31 0.00 6.61 11.10
CA ALA A 31 -1.24 5.90 10.77
C ALA A 31 -1.27 5.42 9.30
N PHE A 32 -0.67 6.17 8.36
CA PHE A 32 -0.49 5.68 6.98
C PHE A 32 0.42 4.46 6.94
N ALA A 33 1.52 4.49 7.70
CA ALA A 33 2.45 3.38 7.78
C ALA A 33 1.78 2.12 8.38
N GLU A 34 1.05 2.27 9.48
CA GLU A 34 0.31 1.17 10.10
C GLU A 34 -0.72 0.56 9.14
N GLN A 35 -1.52 1.38 8.46
CA GLN A 35 -2.53 0.88 7.51
C GLN A 35 -1.90 0.19 6.31
N LEU A 36 -0.83 0.76 5.75
CA LEU A 36 -0.11 0.12 4.65
C LEU A 36 0.55 -1.18 5.11
N GLN A 37 1.11 -1.21 6.32
CA GLN A 37 1.69 -2.42 6.89
C GLN A 37 0.64 -3.52 7.06
N ALA A 38 -0.52 -3.20 7.63
CA ALA A 38 -1.63 -4.15 7.76
C ALA A 38 -2.07 -4.67 6.38
N ALA A 39 -2.20 -3.79 5.39
CA ALA A 39 -2.54 -4.17 4.02
C ALA A 39 -1.51 -5.08 3.30
N LEU A 40 -0.26 -5.08 3.75
CA LEU A 40 0.79 -5.97 3.22
C LEU A 40 0.88 -7.28 4.00
N ARG A 41 0.57 -7.25 5.30
CA ARG A 41 0.60 -8.43 6.18
C ARG A 41 -0.66 -9.28 6.09
N GLU A 42 -1.80 -8.67 5.78
CA GLU A 42 -3.11 -9.31 5.79
C GLU A 42 -3.74 -9.37 4.39
N PRO A 43 -4.41 -10.48 4.05
CA PRO A 43 -5.08 -10.62 2.75
C PRO A 43 -6.41 -9.86 2.70
N ALA A 44 -6.92 -9.35 3.84
CA ALA A 44 -8.25 -8.78 3.95
C ALA A 44 -8.53 -7.65 2.96
N LEU A 45 -7.55 -6.77 2.69
CA LEU A 45 -7.72 -5.71 1.68
C LEU A 45 -7.91 -6.28 0.28
N PHE A 46 -7.08 -7.26 -0.09
CA PHE A 46 -7.14 -7.92 -1.40
C PHE A 46 -8.43 -8.71 -1.56
N GLU A 47 -8.86 -9.46 -0.55
CA GLU A 47 -10.11 -10.23 -0.59
C GLU A 47 -11.33 -9.33 -0.74
N ARG A 48 -11.38 -8.21 0.00
CA ARG A 48 -12.46 -7.22 -0.15
C ARG A 48 -12.49 -6.62 -1.55
N TRP A 49 -11.33 -6.23 -2.09
CA TRP A 49 -11.23 -5.72 -3.45
C TRP A 49 -11.64 -6.78 -4.50
N ARG A 50 -11.17 -8.01 -4.34
CA ARG A 50 -11.48 -9.16 -5.20
C ARG A 50 -12.98 -9.41 -5.23
N ALA A 51 -13.66 -9.33 -4.09
CA ALA A 51 -15.11 -9.50 -3.98
C ALA A 51 -15.92 -8.37 -4.64
N LEU A 52 -15.30 -7.22 -4.94
CA LEU A 52 -15.93 -6.12 -5.68
C LEU A 52 -15.75 -6.25 -7.20
N GLN A 53 -14.95 -7.21 -7.69
CA GLN A 53 -14.79 -7.44 -9.12
C GLN A 53 -16.00 -8.23 -9.65
N ASP A 54 -16.38 -8.01 -10.91
CA ASP A 54 -17.47 -8.73 -11.57
C ASP A 54 -17.22 -10.26 -11.59
N ASP A 55 -15.97 -10.66 -11.87
CA ASP A 55 -15.51 -12.04 -11.89
C ASP A 55 -14.34 -12.25 -10.91
N PRO A 56 -14.60 -12.52 -9.62
CA PRO A 56 -13.56 -12.67 -8.61
C PRO A 56 -12.64 -13.87 -8.89
N ASP A 57 -13.11 -14.91 -9.58
CA ASP A 57 -12.33 -16.11 -9.89
C ASP A 57 -11.32 -15.91 -11.03
N GLU A 58 -11.48 -14.89 -11.87
CA GLU A 58 -10.51 -14.52 -12.91
C GLU A 58 -9.36 -13.65 -12.37
N VAL A 59 -9.50 -13.11 -11.15
CA VAL A 59 -8.45 -12.31 -10.52
C VAL A 59 -7.23 -13.17 -10.20
N ASP A 60 -6.06 -12.74 -10.66
CA ASP A 60 -4.80 -13.43 -10.41
C ASP A 60 -4.53 -13.60 -8.89
N PRO A 61 -4.44 -14.85 -8.38
CA PRO A 61 -4.17 -15.10 -6.97
C PRO A 61 -2.78 -14.64 -6.53
N ALA A 62 -1.82 -14.45 -7.44
CA ALA A 62 -0.51 -13.89 -7.11
C ALA A 62 -0.61 -12.44 -6.62
N LEU A 63 -1.66 -11.71 -7.07
CA LEU A 63 -2.00 -10.41 -6.53
C LEU A 63 -2.50 -10.49 -5.09
N GLY A 64 -2.81 -11.67 -4.54
CA GLY A 64 -3.20 -11.87 -3.15
C GLY A 64 -2.03 -12.13 -2.19
N ALA A 65 -0.78 -12.08 -2.66
CA ALA A 65 0.38 -12.36 -1.82
C ALA A 65 0.49 -11.41 -0.61
N VAL A 66 0.85 -11.98 0.54
CA VAL A 66 1.05 -11.27 1.80
C VAL A 66 2.43 -11.55 2.36
N ASP A 67 2.97 -10.60 3.10
CA ASP A 67 4.26 -10.73 3.79
C ASP A 67 4.09 -10.37 5.26
N PRO A 68 3.96 -11.37 6.14
CA PRO A 68 3.81 -11.16 7.58
C PRO A 68 4.96 -10.37 8.22
N ASN A 69 6.13 -10.36 7.59
CA ASN A 69 7.32 -9.65 8.06
C ASN A 69 7.46 -8.25 7.43
N ALA A 70 6.50 -7.81 6.60
CA ALA A 70 6.55 -6.49 6.00
C ALA A 70 6.59 -5.41 7.09
N VAL A 71 7.52 -4.45 6.98
CA VAL A 71 7.63 -3.32 7.90
C VAL A 71 7.42 -2.04 7.12
N VAL A 72 6.60 -1.14 7.66
CA VAL A 72 6.39 0.18 7.06
C VAL A 72 6.69 1.24 8.11
N THR A 73 7.48 2.24 7.72
CA THR A 73 7.79 3.40 8.56
C THR A 73 7.34 4.67 7.86
N GLY A 74 6.58 5.51 8.55
CA GLY A 74 6.10 6.78 8.03
C GLY A 74 6.84 7.96 8.64
N ARG A 75 7.22 8.93 7.82
CA ARG A 75 7.78 10.21 8.24
C ARG A 75 6.94 11.35 7.69
N GLN A 76 6.42 12.19 8.57
CA GLN A 76 5.72 13.42 8.19
C GLN A 76 6.75 14.46 7.77
N LYS A 77 6.57 15.06 6.59
CA LYS A 77 7.40 16.14 6.04
C LYS A 77 6.52 17.29 5.56
N ASP A 78 6.22 18.20 6.47
CA ASP A 78 5.32 19.33 6.22
C ASP A 78 4.00 18.87 5.57
N LEU A 79 3.81 19.17 4.28
CA LEU A 79 2.61 18.88 3.51
C LEU A 79 2.57 17.47 2.89
N HIS A 80 3.70 16.74 2.88
CA HIS A 80 3.80 15.40 2.31
C HIS A 80 4.20 14.36 3.37
N VAL A 81 3.94 13.10 3.05
CA VAL A 81 4.32 11.95 3.88
C VAL A 81 5.28 11.09 3.08
N ASP A 82 6.39 10.72 3.70
CA ASP A 82 7.31 9.71 3.15
C ASP A 82 7.07 8.39 3.87
N LEU A 83 6.90 7.32 3.11
CA LEU A 83 6.74 5.96 3.59
C LEU A 83 7.93 5.12 3.13
N GLU A 84 8.59 4.46 4.06
CA GLU A 84 9.64 3.47 3.81
C GLU A 84 9.05 2.08 4.06
N VAL A 85 8.96 1.26 3.01
CA VAL A 85 8.39 -0.10 3.09
C VAL A 85 9.52 -1.10 2.89
N VAL A 86 9.68 -2.03 3.81
CA VAL A 86 10.57 -3.18 3.67
C VAL A 86 9.70 -4.43 3.55
N SER A 87 9.74 -5.09 2.39
CA SER A 87 8.96 -6.29 2.14
C SER A 87 9.63 -7.22 1.13
N SER A 88 9.39 -8.52 1.27
CA SER A 88 9.73 -9.55 0.30
C SER A 88 8.72 -9.67 -0.85
N LEU A 89 7.63 -8.90 -0.82
CA LEU A 89 6.61 -8.92 -1.87
C LEU A 89 7.13 -8.36 -3.20
N PRO A 90 6.64 -8.89 -4.33
CA PRO A 90 6.89 -8.31 -5.64
C PRO A 90 6.43 -6.85 -5.71
N GLY A 91 7.17 -6.01 -6.45
CA GLY A 91 6.83 -4.61 -6.62
C GLY A 91 5.43 -4.39 -7.20
N ASP A 92 4.94 -5.28 -8.07
CA ASP A 92 3.58 -5.21 -8.63
C ASP A 92 2.49 -5.35 -7.56
N VAL A 93 2.68 -6.29 -6.64
CA VAL A 93 1.79 -6.53 -5.49
C VAL A 93 1.74 -5.27 -4.63
N LEU A 94 2.89 -4.69 -4.27
CA LEU A 94 2.95 -3.44 -3.50
C LEU A 94 2.28 -2.26 -4.23
N ARG A 95 2.57 -2.06 -5.52
CA ARG A 95 1.97 -1.01 -6.35
C ARG A 95 0.46 -1.13 -6.39
N GLN A 96 -0.07 -2.34 -6.48
CA GLN A 96 -1.50 -2.58 -6.43
C GLN A 96 -2.08 -2.18 -5.07
N ARG A 97 -1.48 -2.56 -3.92
CA ARG A 97 -1.98 -2.15 -2.59
C ARG A 97 -2.04 -0.63 -2.48
N LEU A 98 -0.98 0.05 -2.92
CA LEU A 98 -0.93 1.51 -2.92
C LEU A 98 -2.00 2.13 -3.81
N ARG A 99 -2.29 1.56 -4.98
CA ARG A 99 -3.40 2.01 -5.83
C ARG A 99 -4.76 1.84 -5.16
N LEU A 100 -4.98 0.76 -4.42
CA LEU A 100 -6.23 0.55 -3.69
C LEU A 100 -6.38 1.55 -2.53
N LEU A 101 -5.30 1.80 -1.78
CA LEU A 101 -5.32 2.64 -0.58
C LEU A 101 -5.27 4.14 -0.90
N ALA A 102 -4.37 4.56 -1.79
CA ALA A 102 -4.06 5.96 -2.12
C ALA A 102 -4.45 6.38 -3.54
N GLY A 103 -4.97 5.47 -4.37
CA GLY A 103 -5.32 5.78 -5.75
C GLY A 103 -4.10 6.19 -6.57
N GLY A 104 -4.17 7.36 -7.19
CA GLY A 104 -3.04 7.99 -7.91
C GLY A 104 -2.24 8.98 -7.06
N GLY A 105 -2.56 9.15 -5.77
CA GLY A 105 -1.97 10.17 -4.89
C GLY A 105 -0.62 9.80 -4.27
N TRP A 106 0.16 8.93 -4.92
CA TRP A 106 1.43 8.42 -4.41
C TRP A 106 2.48 8.30 -5.52
N GLU A 107 3.74 8.35 -5.12
CA GLU A 107 4.89 8.30 -6.03
C GLU A 107 5.93 7.32 -5.49
N LEU A 108 6.42 6.42 -6.35
CA LEU A 108 7.58 5.59 -6.03
C LEU A 108 8.84 6.42 -6.28
N ARG A 109 9.62 6.67 -5.22
CA ARG A 109 10.84 7.48 -5.29
C ARG A 109 12.06 6.64 -5.60
N ASP A 110 12.20 5.52 -4.91
CA ASP A 110 13.36 4.65 -5.07
C ASP A 110 13.03 3.21 -4.64
N VAL A 111 13.80 2.25 -5.15
CA VAL A 111 13.71 0.83 -4.83
C VAL A 111 15.13 0.29 -4.65
N THR A 112 15.43 -0.17 -3.44
CA THR A 112 16.75 -0.69 -3.09
C THR A 112 16.64 -2.07 -2.47
N ALA A 113 17.72 -2.86 -2.50
CA ALA A 113 17.78 -4.09 -1.72
C ALA A 113 17.82 -3.72 -0.23
N ALA A 114 17.03 -4.41 0.61
CA ALA A 114 16.87 -4.07 2.03
C ALA A 114 17.91 -4.70 2.94
#